data_AF-A0A7K2NS91-F1
#
_entry.id   AF-A0A7K2NS91-F1
#
_cell.length_a   1.000
_cell.length_b   1.000
_cell.length_c   1.000
_cell.angle_alpha   90.00
_cell.angle_beta   90.00
_cell.angle_gamma   90.00
#
_symmetry.space_group_name_H-M   'P 1'
#
loop_
_entity.id
_entity.type
_entity.pdbx_description
1 polymer ?
#
loop_
_entity_poly.entity_id
_entity_poly.type
_entity_poly.pdbx_seq_one_letter_code
_entity_poly.pdbx_strand_id
1 'polypeptide(L)'
;ALAGWLRRLRRPGLEPTLQMDVSANALLRRVTDGQLDVAFVHEVEGCALHIPEDLRLRVLVEREPQFVMLPADHPAAARPVVGLADLADDRWMVDPTVDGEWDGVHRMLRAVGLNPRVLHGDYHTAASLVATGEVVTVCQPSSQ
;
A
#
# COMPACT_ATOMS: atom_id res chain seq x y z
N ALA A 1 0.11 -1.64 13.34
CA ALA A 1 -0.07 -0.48 14.26
C ALA A 1 -1.54 -0.22 14.65
N LEU A 2 -2.49 -0.27 13.71
CA LEU A 2 -3.92 0.09 13.91
C LEU A 2 -4.60 -0.61 15.11
N ALA A 3 -4.48 -1.93 15.26
CA ALA A 3 -5.08 -2.66 16.37
C ALA A 3 -4.61 -2.19 17.76
N GLY A 4 -3.37 -1.71 17.85
CA GLY A 4 -2.82 -1.11 19.07
C GLY A 4 -3.46 0.24 19.39
N TRP A 5 -3.73 1.07 18.38
CA TRP A 5 -4.43 2.35 18.53
C TRP A 5 -5.89 2.16 18.93
N LEU A 6 -6.61 1.26 18.27
CA LEU A 6 -8.01 0.94 18.62
C LEU A 6 -8.13 0.52 20.09
N ARG A 7 -7.20 -0.31 20.57
CA ARG A 7 -7.17 -0.73 21.98
C ARG A 7 -6.94 0.42 22.95
N ARG A 8 -6.09 1.39 22.59
CA ARG A 8 -5.80 2.58 23.41
C ARG A 8 -6.95 3.59 23.44
N LEU A 9 -7.71 3.65 22.35
CA LEU A 9 -8.87 4.54 22.20
C LEU A 9 -10.11 4.00 22.93
N ARG A 10 -10.30 2.67 22.99
CA ARG A 10 -11.39 2.06 23.76
C ARG A 10 -11.31 2.43 25.24
N ARG A 11 -12.36 3.08 25.75
CA ARG A 11 -12.55 3.44 27.15
C ARG A 11 -14.05 3.37 27.49
N PRO A 12 -14.43 3.22 28.76
CA PRO A 12 -15.86 3.24 29.13
C PRO A 12 -16.56 4.49 28.59
N GLY A 13 -17.60 4.30 27.79
CA GLY A 13 -18.36 5.39 27.15
C GLY A 13 -17.78 5.91 25.82
N LEU A 14 -16.68 5.36 25.32
CA LEU A 14 -16.11 5.70 24.01
C LEU A 14 -15.72 4.44 23.25
N GLU A 15 -16.55 4.09 22.25
CA GLU A 15 -16.33 2.97 21.34
C GLU A 15 -15.87 3.49 19.98
N PRO A 16 -14.60 3.23 19.58
CA PRO A 16 -14.09 3.64 18.29
C PRO A 16 -14.76 2.87 17.15
N THR A 17 -15.18 3.57 16.11
CA THR A 17 -15.56 2.97 14.83
C THR A 17 -14.35 2.92 13.90
N LEU A 18 -14.37 2.01 12.91
CA LEU A 18 -13.33 1.88 11.91
C LEU A 18 -13.95 1.90 10.52
N GLN A 19 -13.32 2.64 9.61
CA GLN A 19 -13.63 2.64 8.20
C GLN A 19 -12.33 2.55 7.42
N MET A 20 -12.35 1.77 6.34
CA MET A 20 -11.20 1.49 5.49
C MET A 20 -11.49 2.00 4.09
N ASP A 21 -10.50 2.64 3.47
CA ASP A 21 -10.51 3.05 2.08
C ASP A 21 -9.08 2.90 1.55
N VAL A 22 -8.97 2.51 0.28
CA VAL A 22 -7.70 2.37 -0.44
C VAL A 22 -7.11 3.73 -0.81
N SER A 23 -7.95 4.77 -0.91
CA SER A 23 -7.53 6.14 -1.16
C SER A 23 -7.27 6.90 0.14
N ALA A 24 -5.99 7.16 0.41
CA ALA A 24 -5.53 8.08 1.44
C ALA A 24 -6.16 9.47 1.29
N ASN A 25 -6.24 9.98 0.05
CA ASN A 25 -6.83 11.29 -0.23
C ASN A 25 -8.35 11.31 0.08
N ALA A 26 -9.07 10.20 -0.14
CA ALA A 26 -10.46 10.09 0.27
C ALA A 26 -10.62 10.13 1.79
N LEU A 27 -9.77 9.41 2.53
CA LEU A 27 -9.78 9.44 4.00
C LEU A 27 -9.51 10.84 4.55
N LEU A 28 -8.54 11.56 3.99
CA LEU A 28 -8.23 12.94 4.40
C LEU A 28 -9.43 13.88 4.20
N ARG A 29 -10.09 13.82 3.03
CA ARG A 29 -11.31 14.62 2.79
C ARG A 29 -12.41 14.33 3.79
N ARG A 30 -12.60 13.06 4.17
CA ARG A 30 -13.62 12.67 5.14
C ARG A 30 -13.33 13.17 6.56
N VAL A 31 -12.07 13.42 6.90
CA VAL A 31 -11.72 14.13 8.14
C VAL A 31 -12.10 15.60 8.05
N THR A 32 -11.73 16.28 6.96
CA THR A 32 -12.13 17.69 6.70
C THR A 32 -13.65 17.87 6.73
N ASP A 33 -14.41 16.92 6.17
CA ASP A 33 -15.87 16.95 6.15
C ASP A 33 -16.54 16.57 7.49
N GLY A 34 -15.75 16.27 8.54
CA GLY A 34 -16.26 15.88 9.86
C GLY A 34 -16.90 14.49 9.91
N GLN A 35 -16.63 13.64 8.92
CA GLN A 35 -17.13 12.26 8.87
C GLN A 35 -16.20 11.27 9.58
N LEU A 36 -14.94 11.65 9.79
CA LEU A 36 -13.92 10.91 10.52
C LEU A 36 -13.22 11.85 11.50
N ASP A 37 -12.93 11.38 12.70
CA ASP A 37 -12.14 12.17 13.67
C ASP A 37 -10.64 12.18 13.34
N VAL A 38 -10.14 11.03 12.85
CA VAL A 38 -8.72 10.81 12.55
C VAL A 38 -8.61 9.83 11.37
N ALA A 39 -7.66 10.08 10.47
CA ALA A 39 -7.27 9.13 9.42
C ALA A 39 -5.82 8.66 9.61
N PHE A 40 -5.59 7.37 9.42
CA PHE A 40 -4.25 6.81 9.25
C PHE A 40 -4.03 6.61 7.75
N VAL A 41 -3.07 7.33 7.20
CA VAL A 41 -2.75 7.31 5.78
C VAL A 41 -1.25 7.07 5.60
N HIS A 42 -0.88 6.54 4.44
CA HIS A 42 0.51 6.41 4.02
C HIS A 42 0.70 7.18 2.72
N GLU A 43 1.91 7.68 2.51
CA GLU A 43 2.33 8.31 1.28
C GLU A 43 3.15 7.30 0.48
N VAL A 44 2.82 7.09 -0.80
CA VAL A 44 3.70 6.36 -1.70
C VAL A 44 4.88 7.27 -2.06
N GLU A 45 6.10 6.82 -1.84
CA GLU A 45 7.33 7.59 -2.07
C GLU A 45 7.33 8.32 -3.41
N GLY A 46 7.32 9.66 -3.41
CA GLY A 46 7.29 10.49 -4.62
C GLY A 46 5.89 10.78 -5.17
N CYS A 47 4.83 10.40 -4.44
CA CYS A 47 3.43 10.72 -4.69
C CYS A 47 2.84 11.42 -3.46
N ALA A 48 3.12 12.72 -3.32
CA ALA A 48 2.73 13.48 -2.14
C ALA A 48 1.22 13.43 -1.85
N LEU A 49 0.84 13.34 -0.58
CA LEU A 49 -0.55 13.44 -0.17
C LEU A 49 -1.10 14.85 -0.36
N HIS A 50 -2.37 14.96 -0.77
CA HIS A 50 -3.07 16.24 -0.80
C HIS A 50 -3.68 16.51 0.58
N ILE A 51 -2.92 17.15 1.45
CA ILE A 51 -3.34 17.46 2.82
C ILE A 51 -4.15 18.78 2.80
N PRO A 52 -5.44 18.77 3.17
CA PRO A 52 -6.23 19.98 3.32
C PRO A 52 -5.66 20.93 4.39
N GLU A 53 -5.76 22.24 4.19
CA GLU A 53 -5.13 23.28 5.02
C GLU A 53 -5.58 23.26 6.50
N ASP A 54 -6.81 22.80 6.73
CA ASP A 54 -7.44 22.73 8.05
C ASP A 54 -6.99 21.50 8.86
N LEU A 55 -6.29 20.55 8.24
CA LEU A 55 -5.81 19.35 8.92
C LEU A 55 -4.43 19.56 9.56
N ARG A 56 -4.20 18.82 10.64
CA ARG A 56 -2.89 18.68 11.28
C ARG A 56 -2.34 17.30 10.98
N LEU A 57 -1.17 17.25 10.38
CA LEU A 57 -0.45 16.01 10.10
C LEU A 57 0.48 15.67 11.28
N ARG A 58 0.56 14.39 11.63
CA ARG A 58 1.61 13.84 12.48
C ARG A 58 2.22 12.61 11.83
N VAL A 59 3.51 12.69 11.52
CA VAL A 59 4.27 11.54 11.04
C VAL A 59 4.43 10.54 12.19
N LEU A 60 3.94 9.30 11.97
CA LEU A 60 4.08 8.20 12.92
C LEU A 60 5.32 7.36 12.62
N VAL A 61 5.61 7.19 11.32
CA VAL A 61 6.77 6.49 10.79
C VAL A 61 7.24 7.28 9.58
N GLU A 62 8.51 7.67 9.57
CA GLU A 62 9.10 8.47 8.47
C GLU A 62 9.15 7.68 7.16
N ARG A 63 9.50 6.38 7.25
CA ARG A 63 9.59 5.49 6.08
C ARG A 63 9.33 4.06 6.49
N GLU A 64 8.40 3.40 5.80
CA GLU A 64 8.14 1.97 5.94
C GLU A 64 8.76 1.21 4.76
N PRO A 65 9.30 -0.02 4.97
CA PRO A 65 9.78 -0.83 3.88
C PRO A 65 8.59 -1.36 3.05
N GLN A 66 8.73 -1.34 1.73
CA GLN A 66 7.81 -1.98 0.80
C GLN A 66 8.38 -3.33 0.37
N PHE A 67 7.52 -4.35 0.31
CA PHE A 67 7.89 -5.69 -0.11
C PHE A 67 7.29 -6.02 -1.48
N VAL A 68 7.69 -7.16 -2.04
CA VAL A 68 7.08 -7.74 -3.23
C VAL A 68 6.46 -9.07 -2.83
N MET A 69 5.23 -9.28 -3.25
CA MET A 69 4.53 -10.57 -3.18
C MET A 69 4.77 -11.29 -4.51
N LEU A 70 5.25 -12.53 -4.41
CA LEU A 70 5.57 -13.40 -5.54
C LEU A 70 5.17 -14.86 -5.23
N PRO A 71 5.02 -15.72 -6.26
CA PRO A 71 4.65 -17.13 -6.06
C PRO A 71 5.66 -17.87 -5.18
N ALA A 72 5.19 -18.79 -4.35
CA ALA A 72 6.06 -19.48 -3.38
C ALA A 72 7.17 -20.33 -4.03
N ASP A 73 6.93 -20.79 -5.26
CA ASP A 73 7.85 -21.57 -6.09
C ASP A 73 8.66 -20.71 -7.08
N HIS A 74 8.49 -19.39 -7.06
CA HIS A 74 9.23 -18.49 -7.94
C HIS A 74 10.75 -18.54 -7.62
N PRO A 75 11.65 -18.58 -8.62
CA PRO A 75 13.10 -18.69 -8.38
C PRO A 75 13.66 -17.58 -7.48
N ALA A 76 13.13 -16.36 -7.56
CA ALA A 76 13.54 -15.26 -6.70
C ALA A 76 13.20 -15.46 -5.21
N ALA A 77 12.23 -16.33 -4.88
CA ALA A 77 11.86 -16.68 -3.50
C ALA A 77 12.99 -17.42 -2.75
N ALA A 78 13.98 -17.96 -3.47
CA ALA A 78 15.13 -18.62 -2.87
C ALA A 78 16.08 -17.65 -2.14
N ARG A 79 15.89 -16.33 -2.31
CA ARG A 79 16.71 -15.29 -1.68
C ARG A 79 15.88 -14.43 -0.71
N PRO A 80 16.48 -13.97 0.41
CA PRO A 80 15.80 -13.08 1.34
C PRO A 80 15.60 -11.65 0.79
N VAL A 81 16.34 -11.30 -0.27
CA VAL A 81 16.24 -10.02 -0.97
C VAL A 81 16.12 -10.32 -2.46
N VAL A 82 15.06 -9.79 -3.07
CA VAL A 82 14.78 -9.92 -4.50
C VAL A 82 15.35 -8.72 -5.25
N GLY A 83 16.14 -8.97 -6.29
CA GLY A 83 16.53 -7.93 -7.22
C GLY A 83 15.39 -7.68 -8.20
N LEU A 84 15.06 -6.42 -8.49
CA LEU A 84 14.00 -6.09 -9.45
C LEU A 84 14.25 -6.69 -10.84
N ALA A 85 15.52 -6.81 -11.25
CA ALA A 85 15.91 -7.45 -12.51
C ALA A 85 15.53 -8.94 -12.57
N ASP A 86 15.42 -9.61 -11.42
CA ASP A 86 14.96 -11.01 -11.35
C ASP A 86 13.46 -11.14 -11.62
N LEU A 87 12.73 -10.01 -11.67
CA LEU A 87 11.30 -9.92 -11.92
C LEU A 87 10.97 -9.24 -13.26
N ALA A 88 11.95 -9.14 -14.15
CA ALA A 88 11.83 -8.39 -15.40
C ALA A 88 10.79 -8.99 -16.37
N ASP A 89 10.66 -10.33 -16.34
CA ASP A 89 9.77 -11.09 -17.22
C ASP A 89 8.38 -11.35 -16.59
N ASP A 90 8.19 -10.95 -15.33
CA ASP A 90 6.92 -11.14 -14.63
C ASP A 90 5.85 -10.14 -15.07
N ARG A 91 4.59 -10.56 -14.92
CA ARG A 91 3.43 -9.67 -15.03
C ARG A 91 3.25 -8.95 -13.70
N TRP A 92 3.41 -7.64 -13.72
CA TRP A 92 3.16 -6.82 -12.54
C TRP A 92 1.68 -6.51 -12.42
N MET A 93 1.16 -6.43 -11.20
CA MET A 93 -0.18 -5.94 -10.93
C MET A 93 -0.13 -4.75 -9.98
N VAL A 94 -0.97 -3.76 -10.25
CA VAL A 94 -1.23 -2.64 -9.34
C VAL A 94 -2.72 -2.40 -9.24
N ASP A 95 -3.15 -1.86 -8.10
CA ASP A 95 -4.49 -1.38 -7.87
C ASP A 95 -4.58 0.10 -8.24
N PRO A 96 -5.26 0.45 -9.35
CA PRO A 96 -5.35 1.84 -9.80
C PRO A 96 -6.16 2.73 -8.85
N THR A 97 -6.85 2.15 -7.87
CA THR A 97 -7.62 2.89 -6.87
C THR A 97 -6.79 3.30 -5.64
N VAL A 98 -5.59 2.72 -5.48
CA VAL A 98 -4.64 3.10 -4.43
C VAL A 98 -3.87 4.35 -4.88
N ASP A 99 -3.95 5.41 -4.08
CA ASP A 99 -3.30 6.69 -4.38
C ASP A 99 -1.79 6.50 -4.60
N GLY A 100 -1.32 6.81 -5.80
CA GLY A 100 0.12 6.86 -6.13
C GLY A 100 0.80 5.51 -6.34
N GLU A 101 0.11 4.37 -6.19
CA GLU A 101 0.74 3.04 -6.34
C GLU A 101 1.27 2.81 -7.76
N TRP A 102 0.44 3.09 -8.78
CA TRP A 102 0.84 2.97 -10.19
C TRP A 102 2.13 3.75 -10.48
N ASP A 103 2.17 5.02 -10.07
CA ASP A 103 3.31 5.91 -10.30
C ASP A 103 4.55 5.46 -9.50
N GLY A 104 4.36 5.01 -8.26
CA GLY A 104 5.43 4.46 -7.43
C GLY A 104 6.07 3.22 -8.03
N VAL A 105 5.25 2.25 -8.45
CA VAL A 105 5.72 1.03 -9.11
C VAL A 105 6.40 1.34 -10.44
N HIS A 106 5.84 2.23 -11.25
CA HIS A 106 6.47 2.66 -12.50
C HIS A 106 7.82 3.33 -12.28
N ARG A 107 7.93 4.23 -11.29
CA ARG A 107 9.20 4.88 -10.95
C ARG A 107 10.24 3.84 -10.50
N MET A 108 9.84 2.93 -9.61
CA MET A 108 10.71 1.86 -9.10
C MET A 108 11.27 0.99 -10.24
N LEU A 109 10.42 0.53 -11.15
CA LEU A 109 10.82 -0.32 -12.29
C LEU A 109 11.70 0.43 -13.27
N ARG A 110 11.34 1.67 -13.62
CA ARG A 110 12.13 2.50 -14.55
C ARG A 110 13.49 2.89 -13.99
N ALA A 111 13.63 3.06 -12.68
CA ALA A 111 14.91 3.36 -12.04
C ALA A 111 15.98 2.28 -12.29
N VAL A 112 15.56 1.05 -12.60
CA VAL A 112 16.44 -0.07 -12.97
C VAL A 112 16.34 -0.46 -14.45
N GLY A 113 15.72 0.40 -15.27
CA GLY A 113 15.59 0.19 -16.72
C GLY A 113 14.53 -0.83 -17.14
N LEU A 114 13.61 -1.20 -16.24
CA LEU A 114 12.55 -2.17 -16.53
C LEU A 114 11.25 -1.49 -16.98
N ASN A 115 10.53 -2.14 -17.88
CA ASN A 115 9.20 -1.74 -18.34
C ASN A 115 8.32 -2.98 -18.62
N PRO A 116 8.03 -3.79 -17.60
CA PRO A 116 7.25 -5.02 -17.74
C PRO A 116 5.78 -4.71 -18.04
N ARG A 117 5.01 -5.75 -18.39
CA ARG A 117 3.56 -5.62 -18.52
C ARG A 117 2.93 -5.39 -17.14
N VAL A 118 2.19 -4.30 -17.00
CA VAL A 118 1.42 -3.98 -15.79
C VAL A 118 -0.06 -4.23 -16.03
N LEU A 119 -0.68 -5.01 -15.17
CA LEU A 119 -2.11 -5.29 -15.10
C LEU A 119 -2.75 -4.43 -14.03
N HIS A 120 -4.01 -4.07 -14.23
CA HIS A 120 -4.83 -3.43 -13.21
C HIS A 120 -5.72 -4.49 -12.56
N GLY A 121 -5.63 -4.62 -11.25
CA GLY A 121 -6.47 -5.53 -10.46
C GLY A 121 -6.71 -4.94 -9.08
N ASP A 122 -7.67 -5.46 -8.33
CA ASP A 122 -7.91 -4.99 -6.97
C ASP A 122 -6.96 -5.66 -5.97
N TYR A 123 -6.69 -4.97 -4.86
CA TYR A 123 -5.83 -5.51 -3.80
C TYR A 123 -6.40 -6.77 -3.13
N HIS A 124 -7.71 -7.00 -3.20
CA HIS A 124 -8.37 -8.16 -2.59
C HIS A 124 -8.04 -9.48 -3.29
N THR A 125 -7.86 -9.43 -4.61
CA THR A 125 -7.55 -10.58 -5.45
C THR A 125 -6.05 -10.80 -5.63
N ALA A 126 -5.23 -9.82 -5.24
CA ALA A 126 -3.78 -9.84 -5.38
C ALA A 126 -3.12 -11.11 -4.83
N ALA A 127 -3.43 -11.48 -3.58
CA ALA A 127 -2.82 -12.66 -2.95
C ALA A 127 -3.14 -13.95 -3.70
N SER A 128 -4.39 -14.11 -4.16
CA SER A 128 -4.81 -15.28 -4.91
C SER A 128 -4.14 -15.36 -6.29
N LEU A 129 -4.04 -14.24 -7.00
CA LEU A 129 -3.39 -14.17 -8.31
C LEU A 129 -1.87 -14.41 -8.22
N VAL A 130 -1.23 -13.90 -7.17
CA VAL A 130 0.18 -14.21 -6.91
C VAL A 130 0.35 -15.69 -6.57
N ALA A 131 -0.51 -16.26 -5.72
CA ALA A 131 -0.41 -17.66 -5.34
C ALA A 131 -0.53 -18.62 -6.53
N THR A 132 -1.24 -18.23 -7.60
CA THR A 132 -1.37 -19.02 -8.84
C THR A 132 -0.30 -18.73 -9.89
N GLY A 133 0.69 -17.88 -9.62
CA GLY A 133 1.73 -17.54 -10.60
C GLY A 133 1.28 -16.55 -11.68
N GLU A 134 0.13 -15.89 -11.51
CA GLU A 134 -0.40 -15.01 -12.54
C GLU A 134 0.29 -13.65 -12.57
N VAL A 135 0.66 -13.13 -11.40
CA VAL A 135 1.26 -11.80 -11.24
C VAL A 135 2.29 -11.77 -10.11
N VAL A 136 3.10 -10.72 -10.11
CA VAL A 136 3.82 -10.21 -8.94
C VAL A 136 3.29 -8.82 -8.59
N THR A 137 3.36 -8.42 -7.33
CA THR A 137 2.88 -7.08 -6.91
C THR A 137 3.60 -6.59 -5.68
N VAL A 138 3.50 -5.29 -5.40
CA VAL A 138 4.02 -4.71 -4.16
C VAL A 138 3.08 -5.03 -3.01
N CYS A 139 3.62 -5.16 -1.80
CA CYS A 139 2.81 -5.37 -0.61
C CYS A 139 3.43 -4.70 0.62
N GLN A 140 2.58 -4.44 1.61
CA GLN A 140 2.99 -3.84 2.87
C GLN A 140 3.55 -4.92 3.81
N PRO A 141 4.43 -4.55 4.76
CA PRO A 141 5.03 -5.50 5.71
C PRO A 141 4.00 -6.31 6.51
N SER A 142 2.81 -5.72 6.70
CA SER A 142 1.71 -6.31 7.49
C SER A 142 0.75 -7.16 6.68
N SER A 143 1.03 -7.45 5.41
CA SER A 143 0.14 -8.18 4.50
C SER A 143 0.22 -9.72 4.60
N GLN A 144 0.74 -10.27 5.71
CA GLN A 144 0.73 -11.71 5.99
C GLN A 144 -0.41 -12.13 6.92
#